data_AF-A0A848XTR2-F1
#
_entry.id   AF-A0A848XTR2-F1
#
_cell.length_a   1.000
_cell.length_b   1.000
_cell.length_c   1.000
_cell.angle_alpha   90.00
_cell.angle_beta   90.00
_cell.angle_gamma   90.00
#
_symmetry.space_group_name_H-M   'P 1'
#
loop_
_entity.id
_entity.type
_entity.pdbx_description
1 polymer ?
#
loop_
_entity_poly.entity_id
_entity_poly.type
_entity_poly.pdbx_seq_one_letter_code
_entity_poly.pdbx_strand_id
1 'polypeptide(L)'
;MSGHQFTPPCGFDIATTTVAETHDATAIVYWGYRLVIHPSGTLFVHETYYNKQEAELGFSSSPARPCGDSEAEVKTELELMLEGLEEPVLRYTEYGDPTQEFGRYD
;
A
#
# COMPACT_ATOMS: atom_id res chain seq x y z
N MET A 1 14.62 4.52 3.26
CA MET A 1 13.53 3.96 4.08
C MET A 1 13.91 2.55 4.51
N SER A 2 13.47 2.04 5.66
CA SER A 2 13.73 0.64 6.04
C SER A 2 12.69 -0.27 5.37
N GLY A 3 12.80 -0.46 4.05
CA GLY A 3 11.83 -1.26 3.29
C GLY A 3 11.86 -2.73 3.71
N HIS A 4 10.69 -3.33 3.95
CA HIS A 4 10.61 -4.77 4.22
C HIS A 4 10.93 -5.53 2.95
N GLN A 5 11.79 -6.55 3.04
CA GLN A 5 12.04 -7.45 1.93
C GLN A 5 10.71 -8.03 1.46
N PHE A 6 10.45 -7.98 0.15
CA PHE A 6 9.17 -8.39 -0.42
C PHE A 6 8.82 -9.84 -0.08
N THR A 7 8.04 -9.98 0.98
CA THR A 7 7.20 -11.12 1.33
C THR A 7 5.80 -10.55 1.31
N PRO A 8 4.89 -11.07 0.46
CA PRO A 8 3.55 -10.50 0.35
C PRO A 8 2.87 -10.43 1.72
N PRO A 9 2.36 -9.26 2.15
CA PRO A 9 1.62 -9.13 3.41
C PRO A 9 0.36 -10.02 3.40
N CYS A 10 -0.23 -10.22 4.59
CA CYS A 10 -1.48 -10.98 4.70
C CYS A 10 -2.55 -10.31 3.83
N GLY A 11 -3.03 -11.02 2.80
CA GLY A 11 -4.04 -10.47 1.87
C GLY A 11 -3.50 -9.76 0.64
N PHE A 12 -2.19 -9.80 0.38
CA PHE A 12 -1.64 -9.38 -0.92
C PHE A 12 -2.24 -10.24 -2.03
N ASP A 13 -2.99 -9.59 -2.91
CA ASP A 13 -3.51 -10.18 -4.14
C ASP A 13 -3.00 -9.38 -5.33
N ILE A 14 -2.14 -10.02 -6.14
CA ILE A 14 -1.55 -9.45 -7.35
C ILE A 14 -2.60 -8.97 -8.37
N ALA A 15 -3.81 -9.53 -8.33
CA ALA A 15 -4.93 -9.11 -9.18
C ALA A 15 -5.59 -7.79 -8.70
N THR A 16 -5.34 -7.39 -7.45
CA THR A 16 -5.84 -6.15 -6.83
C THR A 16 -4.72 -5.14 -6.55
N THR A 17 -3.47 -5.50 -6.81
CA THR A 17 -2.33 -4.59 -6.71
C THR A 17 -2.35 -3.62 -7.88
N THR A 18 -2.65 -2.35 -7.62
CA THR A 18 -2.45 -1.28 -8.61
C THR A 18 -0.97 -0.94 -8.65
N VAL A 19 -0.18 -1.76 -9.34
CA VAL A 19 1.13 -1.31 -9.82
C VAL A 19 0.84 -0.28 -10.89
N ALA A 20 1.46 0.92 -10.84
CA ALA A 20 1.30 1.89 -11.90
C ALA A 20 1.57 1.16 -13.24
N GLU A 21 0.68 1.32 -14.22
CA GLU A 21 0.60 0.53 -15.47
C GLU A 21 1.93 0.46 -16.26
N THR A 22 2.91 1.28 -15.89
CA THR A 22 4.23 1.41 -16.50
C THR A 22 5.31 0.47 -15.93
N HIS A 23 5.03 -0.33 -14.89
CA HIS A 23 6.05 -1.18 -14.25
C HIS A 23 5.63 -2.64 -14.13
N ASP A 24 6.50 -3.53 -14.61
CA ASP A 24 6.38 -4.98 -14.42
C ASP A 24 6.43 -5.30 -12.91
N ALA A 25 5.47 -6.08 -12.41
CA ALA A 25 5.40 -6.48 -11.01
C ALA A 25 6.69 -7.20 -10.53
N THR A 26 7.50 -7.72 -11.46
CA THR A 26 8.84 -8.27 -11.18
C THR A 26 9.84 -7.23 -10.64
N ALA A 27 9.54 -5.92 -10.76
CA ALA A 27 10.38 -4.84 -10.28
C ALA A 27 10.23 -4.55 -8.78
N ILE A 28 9.18 -5.08 -8.12
CA ILE A 28 8.92 -4.86 -6.70
C ILE A 28 9.96 -5.64 -5.87
N VAL A 29 10.66 -4.94 -4.99
CA VAL A 29 11.66 -5.53 -4.08
C VAL A 29 11.36 -5.22 -2.62
N TYR A 30 10.65 -4.13 -2.36
CA TYR A 30 10.23 -3.74 -1.02
C TYR A 30 8.77 -3.32 -1.00
N TRP A 31 8.15 -3.42 0.18
CA TRP A 31 6.85 -2.83 0.46
C TRP A 31 6.86 -2.13 1.83
N GLY A 32 5.85 -1.29 2.05
CA GLY A 32 5.56 -0.63 3.32
C GLY A 32 4.16 -0.01 3.29
N TYR A 33 3.86 0.92 4.20
CA TYR A 33 2.59 1.66 4.20
C TYR A 33 2.79 3.15 3.92
N ARG A 34 1.76 3.78 3.34
CA ARG A 34 1.66 5.24 3.17
C ARG A 34 0.22 5.68 3.41
N LEU A 35 0.05 6.90 3.91
CA LEU A 35 -1.23 7.60 3.76
C LEU A 35 -1.42 8.02 2.30
N VAL A 36 -2.61 7.76 1.78
CA VAL A 36 -3.05 8.17 0.45
C VAL A 36 -4.28 9.04 0.56
N ILE A 37 -4.24 10.23 -0.04
CA ILE A 37 -5.40 11.11 -0.18
C ILE A 37 -6.17 10.71 -1.44
N HIS A 38 -7.42 10.29 -1.24
CA HIS A 38 -8.35 9.94 -2.31
C HIS A 38 -8.97 11.19 -2.95
N PRO A 39 -9.56 11.10 -4.16
CA PRO A 39 -10.23 12.23 -4.83
C PRO A 39 -11.33 12.86 -3.97
N SER A 40 -12.01 12.07 -3.14
CA SER A 40 -12.99 12.54 -2.16
C SER A 40 -12.41 13.41 -1.03
N GLY A 41 -11.09 13.48 -0.89
CA GLY A 41 -10.38 14.11 0.22
C GLY A 41 -10.21 13.23 1.45
N THR A 42 -10.73 12.00 1.42
CA THR A 42 -10.55 11.02 2.51
C THR A 42 -9.13 10.45 2.49
N LEU A 43 -8.58 10.17 3.67
CA LEU A 43 -7.26 9.54 3.80
C LEU A 43 -7.41 8.08 4.23
N PHE A 44 -6.70 7.21 3.52
CA PHE A 44 -6.61 5.80 3.85
C PHE A 44 -5.14 5.37 3.87
N VAL A 45 -4.82 4.35 4.67
CA VAL A 45 -3.51 3.70 4.63
C VAL A 45 -3.53 2.66 3.52
N HIS A 46 -2.53 2.68 2.64
CA HIS A 46 -2.35 1.70 1.58
C HIS A 46 -0.98 1.04 1.69
N GLU A 47 -0.88 -0.21 1.24
CA GLU A 47 0.42 -0.82 0.98
C GLU A 47 1.07 -0.10 -0.20
N THR A 48 2.34 0.25 -0.11
CA THR A 48 3.10 0.92 -1.16
C THR A 48 4.28 0.05 -1.57
N TYR A 49 4.56 -0.02 -2.87
CA TYR A 49 5.55 -0.92 -3.45
C TYR A 49 6.72 -0.13 -4.05
N TYR A 50 7.93 -0.63 -3.86
CA TYR A 50 9.16 0.06 -4.25
C TYR A 50 10.10 -0.85 -5.01
N ASN A 51 10.90 -0.27 -5.91
CA ASN A 51 11.98 -0.99 -6.58
C ASN A 51 13.28 -0.98 -5.75
N LYS A 52 14.36 -1.57 -6.30
CA LYS A 52 15.69 -1.63 -5.65
C LYS A 52 16.34 -0.27 -5.37
N GLN A 53 15.86 0.80 -6.00
CA GLN A 53 16.37 2.17 -5.84
C GLN A 53 15.51 2.96 -4.84
N GLU A 54 14.60 2.30 -4.13
CA GLU A 54 13.60 2.90 -3.25
C GLU A 54 12.64 3.86 -3.99
N ALA A 55 12.51 3.75 -5.31
CA ALA A 55 11.52 4.52 -6.05
C ALA A 55 10.14 3.86 -5.92
N GLU A 56 9.14 4.67 -5.62
CA GLU A 56 7.73 4.29 -5.54
C GLU A 56 7.22 3.81 -6.90
N LEU A 57 6.65 2.61 -6.93
CA LEU A 57 6.07 2.00 -8.13
C LEU A 57 4.54 2.06 -8.16
N GLY A 58 3.90 2.23 -6.99
CA GLY A 58 2.44 2.22 -6.84
C GLY A 58 2.02 1.79 -5.45
N PHE A 59 0.71 1.61 -5.26
CA PHE A 59 0.12 1.21 -4.00
C PHE A 59 -1.09 0.28 -4.21
N SER A 60 -1.51 -0.44 -3.16
CA SER A 60 -2.64 -1.38 -3.23
C SER A 60 -3.93 -0.68 -3.60
N SER A 61 -4.77 -1.26 -4.46
CA SER A 61 -6.04 -0.61 -4.84
C SER A 61 -6.96 -0.42 -3.62
N SER A 62 -7.03 -1.43 -2.75
CA SER A 62 -7.79 -1.40 -1.50
C SER A 62 -6.97 -0.81 -0.35
N PRO A 63 -7.61 -0.08 0.57
CA PRO A 63 -7.00 0.29 1.85
C PRO A 63 -6.53 -0.94 2.62
N ALA A 64 -5.37 -0.80 3.27
CA ALA A 64 -4.82 -1.82 4.14
C ALA A 64 -5.72 -2.02 5.38
N ARG A 65 -5.77 -3.27 5.85
CA ARG A 65 -6.46 -3.63 7.10
C ARG A 65 -5.45 -4.32 8.01
N PRO A 66 -5.40 -4.00 9.31
CA PRO A 66 -4.53 -4.72 10.22
C PRO A 66 -5.00 -6.19 10.32
N CYS A 67 -4.16 -7.13 9.87
CA CYS A 67 -4.44 -8.57 9.88
C CYS A 67 -3.24 -9.38 10.39
N GLY A 68 -3.50 -10.65 10.73
CA GLY A 68 -2.50 -11.61 11.18
C GLY A 68 -3.17 -12.87 11.76
N ASP A 69 -2.44 -13.99 11.77
CA ASP A 69 -2.90 -15.27 12.33
C ASP A 69 -2.79 -15.30 13.87
N SER A 70 -2.10 -14.30 14.44
CA SER A 70 -1.97 -14.12 15.89
C SER A 70 -2.05 -12.65 16.31
N GLU A 71 -2.33 -12.42 17.59
CA GLU A 71 -2.30 -11.06 18.17
C GLU A 71 -0.95 -10.36 17.97
N ALA A 72 0.16 -11.11 18.05
CA ALA A 72 1.50 -10.57 17.88
C ALA A 72 1.74 -10.09 16.43
N GLU A 73 1.20 -10.81 15.44
CA GLU A 73 1.28 -10.40 14.03
C GLU A 73 0.42 -9.16 13.77
N VAL A 74 -0.81 -9.10 14.28
CA VAL A 74 -1.66 -7.90 14.16
C VAL A 74 -0.99 -6.68 14.80
N LYS A 75 -0.31 -6.85 15.95
CA LYS A 75 0.45 -5.77 16.59
C LYS A 75 1.62 -5.30 15.74
N THR A 76 2.37 -6.24 15.18
CA THR A 76 3.47 -5.93 14.25
C THR A 76 2.94 -5.14 13.06
N GLU A 77 1.84 -5.59 12.45
CA GLU A 77 1.21 -4.91 11.31
C GLU A 77 0.82 -3.47 11.65
N LEU A 78 0.25 -3.23 12.83
CA LEU A 78 -0.11 -1.89 13.31
C LEU A 78 1.11 -0.99 13.54
N GLU A 79 2.22 -1.54 14.04
CA GLU A 79 3.49 -0.81 14.20
C GLU A 79 4.04 -0.37 12.84
N LEU A 80 4.01 -1.25 11.83
CA LEU A 80 4.41 -0.90 10.47
C LEU A 80 3.51 0.14 9.83
N MET A 81 2.19 0.03 10.04
CA MET A 81 1.24 1.06 9.58
C MET A 81 1.55 2.41 10.22
N LEU A 82 1.86 2.44 11.51
CA LEU A 82 2.23 3.66 12.25
C LEU A 82 3.52 4.28 11.69
N GLU A 83 4.54 3.48 11.40
CA GLU A 83 5.76 3.95 10.73
C GLU A 83 5.44 4.59 9.37
N GLY A 84 4.55 3.99 8.60
CA GLY A 84 4.09 4.54 7.32
C GLY A 84 3.29 5.85 7.41
N LEU A 85 2.84 6.26 8.60
CA LEU A 85 2.18 7.56 8.81
C LEU A 85 3.17 8.72 8.94
N GLU A 86 4.42 8.44 9.30
CA GLU A 86 5.50 9.45 9.42
C GLU A 86 6.09 9.83 8.04
N GLU A 87 5.71 9.07 7.03
CA GLU A 87 6.18 9.17 5.66
C GLU A 87 5.32 10.18 4.85
N PRO A 88 5.90 10.92 3.88
CA PRO A 88 5.14 11.80 2.99
C PRO A 88 3.85 11.19 2.42
N VAL A 89 2.77 11.96 2.47
CA VAL A 89 1.44 11.55 2.00
C VAL A 89 1.38 11.52 0.48
N LEU A 90 0.85 10.44 -0.08
CA LEU A 90 0.66 10.25 -1.52
C LEU A 90 -0.74 10.72 -1.98
N ARG A 91 -0.89 10.94 -3.28
CA ARG A 91 -2.17 11.30 -3.91
C ARG A 91 -2.65 10.18 -4.82
N TYR A 92 -3.89 9.74 -4.64
CA TYR A 92 -4.45 8.64 -5.43
C TYR A 92 -4.39 8.92 -6.93
N THR A 93 -4.68 10.16 -7.33
CA THR A 93 -4.72 10.61 -8.73
C THR A 93 -3.39 10.52 -9.47
N GLU A 94 -2.28 10.34 -8.77
CA GLU A 94 -0.94 10.24 -9.37
C GLU A 94 -0.59 8.79 -9.76
N TYR A 95 -1.33 7.79 -9.26
CA TYR A 95 -1.00 6.37 -9.44
C TYR A 95 -2.20 5.48 -9.79
N GLY A 96 -3.41 5.84 -9.37
CA GLY A 96 -4.62 5.04 -9.55
C GLY A 96 -5.46 5.43 -10.76
N ASP A 97 -6.23 4.48 -11.28
CA ASP A 97 -7.34 4.76 -12.19
C ASP A 97 -8.50 5.36 -11.39
N PRO A 98 -8.89 6.63 -11.64
CA PRO A 98 -9.96 7.30 -10.88
C PRO A 98 -11.33 6.62 -11.01
N THR A 99 -11.49 5.64 -11.90
CA THR A 99 -12.74 4.87 -12.06
C THR A 99 -12.84 3.64 -11.14
N GLN A 100 -11.77 3.27 -10.42
CA GLN A 100 -11.75 2.16 -9.47
C GLN A 100 -11.94 2.60 -8.00
N GLU A 101 -12.65 3.71 -7.73
CA GLU A 101 -13.04 4.02 -6.35
C GLU A 101 -13.91 2.88 -5.79
N PHE A 102 -13.37 2.14 -4.82
CA PHE A 102 -14.05 1.03 -4.17
C PHE A 102 -15.41 1.47 -3.63
N GLY A 103 -16.42 0.63 -3.85
CA GLY A 103 -17.78 0.82 -3.35
C GLY A 103 -17.80 1.07 -1.84
N ARG A 104 -18.63 2.04 -1.44
CA ARG A 104 -18.89 2.40 -0.04
C ARG A 104 -19.03 1.15 0.83
N TYR A 105 -18.26 1.09 1.90
CA TYR A 105 -18.56 0.20 3.00
C TYR A 105 -19.79 0.76 3.73
N ASP A 106 -20.96 0.22 3.41
CA ASP A 106 -22.20 0.41 4.16
C ASP A 106 -22.16 -0.37 5.50
#